data_AF-W4GW91-F1
#
_entry.id   AF-W4GW91-F1
#
_cell.length_a   1.000
_cell.length_b   1.000
_cell.length_c   1.000
_cell.angle_alpha   90.00
_cell.angle_beta   90.00
_cell.angle_gamma   90.00
#
_symmetry.space_group_name_H-M   'P 1'
#
loop_
_entity.id
_entity.type
_entity.pdbx_description
1 polymer ?
#
loop_
_entity_poly.entity_id
_entity_poly.type
_entity_poly.pdbx_seq_one_letter_code
_entity_poly.pdbx_strand_id
1 'polypeptide(L)'
;MDMPDCSSVLELGEALRQGRLDDTPLRQTTPSLASFVDSTIESRYDKWRRCDDVIAHYKENQATETRQKDYLQVVLCSGRSLCPDVTESWANCVKHWKGDHELQCQFVKRMVERCLRGEATEMLRLMDPAKFPK
;
A
#
# COMPACT_ATOMS: atom_id res chain seq x y z
N MET A 1 12.17 -9.72 -13.31
CA MET A 1 11.96 -9.21 -11.95
C MET A 1 10.48 -9.15 -11.65
N ASP A 2 10.03 -9.89 -10.66
CA ASP A 2 8.63 -9.92 -10.23
C ASP A 2 8.27 -8.66 -9.45
N MET A 3 7.02 -8.24 -9.55
CA MET A 3 6.49 -7.07 -8.82
C MET A 3 6.49 -7.31 -7.30
N PRO A 4 6.57 -6.24 -6.47
CA PRO A 4 6.36 -6.31 -5.03
C PRO A 4 5.06 -7.04 -4.67
N ASP A 5 5.12 -7.87 -3.65
CA ASP A 5 3.93 -8.40 -3.00
C ASP A 5 3.19 -7.30 -2.21
N CYS A 6 1.91 -7.11 -2.54
CA CYS A 6 1.00 -6.16 -1.87
C CYS A 6 -0.22 -6.87 -1.25
N SER A 7 -0.16 -8.20 -1.07
CA SER A 7 -1.23 -9.04 -0.52
C SER A 7 -1.83 -8.48 0.77
N SER A 8 -1.00 -8.08 1.74
CA SER A 8 -1.45 -7.58 3.04
C SER A 8 -2.38 -6.36 2.92
N VAL A 9 -2.10 -5.46 1.99
CA VAL A 9 -2.89 -4.26 1.75
C VAL A 9 -4.16 -4.58 0.96
N LEU A 10 -4.08 -5.52 0.01
CA LEU A 10 -5.24 -6.00 -0.74
C LEU A 10 -6.26 -6.74 0.14
N GLU A 11 -5.78 -7.52 1.12
CA GLU A 11 -6.58 -8.22 2.11
C GLU A 11 -7.24 -7.25 3.08
N LEU A 12 -6.48 -6.26 3.57
CA LEU A 12 -7.00 -5.18 4.41
C LEU A 12 -8.15 -4.43 3.70
N GLY A 13 -7.92 -3.99 2.46
CA GLY A 13 -8.93 -3.27 1.68
C GLY A 13 -10.19 -4.10 1.40
N GLU A 14 -10.03 -5.43 1.27
CA GLU A 14 -11.17 -6.34 1.11
C GLU A 14 -11.96 -6.51 2.40
N ALA A 15 -11.28 -6.68 3.53
CA ALA A 15 -11.92 -6.79 4.83
C ALA A 15 -12.74 -5.53 5.16
N LEU A 16 -12.22 -4.35 4.82
CA LEU A 16 -12.94 -3.08 4.91
C LEU A 16 -14.18 -3.04 4.02
N ARG A 17 -14.03 -3.37 2.73
CA ARG A 17 -15.16 -3.37 1.77
C ARG A 17 -16.27 -4.33 2.15
N GLN A 18 -15.93 -5.45 2.77
CA GLN A 18 -16.88 -6.45 3.25
C GLN A 18 -17.47 -6.10 4.63
N GLY A 19 -17.10 -4.97 5.23
CA GLY A 19 -17.57 -4.56 6.56
C GLY A 19 -17.06 -5.45 7.69
N ARG A 20 -15.96 -6.19 7.48
CA ARG A 20 -15.33 -7.05 8.51
C ARG A 20 -14.39 -6.27 9.43
N LEU A 21 -14.03 -5.06 9.05
CA LEU A 21 -13.20 -4.13 9.82
C LEU A 21 -13.89 -2.77 9.86
N ASP A 22 -13.81 -2.10 11.01
CA ASP A 22 -14.26 -0.73 11.20
C ASP A 22 -13.07 0.22 11.06
N ASP A 23 -13.10 1.08 10.03
CA ASP A 23 -12.06 2.09 9.79
C ASP A 23 -12.36 3.44 10.42
N THR A 24 -13.45 3.57 11.19
CA THR A 24 -13.79 4.79 11.93
C THR A 24 -12.60 5.35 12.73
N PRO A 25 -11.76 4.54 13.42
CA PRO A 25 -10.59 5.05 14.14
C PRO A 25 -9.57 5.78 13.26
N LEU A 26 -9.43 5.41 11.98
CA LEU A 26 -8.50 6.05 11.04
C LEU A 26 -9.10 7.28 10.33
N ARG A 27 -10.41 7.48 10.42
CA ARG A 27 -11.11 8.65 9.83
C ARG A 27 -11.22 9.83 10.79
N GLN A 28 -10.84 9.68 12.06
CA GLN A 28 -11.19 10.60 13.15
C GLN A 28 -10.12 11.64 13.51
N THR A 29 -9.02 11.79 12.78
CA THR A 29 -8.05 12.85 13.04
C THR A 29 -8.54 14.17 12.46
N THR A 30 -9.17 14.98 13.33
CA THR A 30 -9.42 16.40 13.04
C THR A 30 -8.06 17.06 12.80
N PRO A 31 -7.75 17.59 11.61
CA PRO A 31 -6.46 18.19 11.35
C PRO A 31 -6.33 19.43 12.23
N SER A 32 -5.42 19.41 13.21
CA SER A 32 -5.04 20.66 13.87
C SER A 32 -4.27 21.50 12.86
N LEU A 33 -4.45 22.82 12.88
CA LEU A 33 -3.76 23.80 12.03
C LEU A 33 -2.22 23.69 12.08
N ALA A 34 -1.65 22.98 13.06
CA ALA A 34 -0.22 22.72 13.20
C ALA A 34 0.28 21.47 12.41
N SER A 35 -0.60 20.69 11.78
CA SER A 35 -0.27 19.40 11.13
C SER A 35 0.15 19.49 9.66
N PHE A 36 0.58 20.65 9.15
CA PHE A 36 0.93 20.84 7.71
C PHE A 36 2.04 19.93 7.17
N VAL A 37 2.63 19.08 8.01
CA VAL A 37 3.54 17.98 7.63
C VAL A 37 2.94 16.64 8.09
N ASP A 38 1.71 16.33 7.68
CA ASP A 38 0.97 15.18 8.20
C ASP A 38 1.47 13.87 7.57
N SER A 39 2.53 13.30 8.16
CA SER A 39 3.06 11.96 7.88
C SER A 39 2.43 10.89 8.78
N THR A 40 1.25 11.16 9.33
CA THR A 40 0.51 10.22 10.16
C THR A 40 -0.02 9.04 9.35
N ILE A 41 -0.30 7.94 10.05
CA ILE A 41 -0.87 6.72 9.44
C ILE A 41 -2.27 7.00 8.88
N GLU A 42 -3.02 7.91 9.50
CA GLU A 42 -4.33 8.39 9.06
C GLU A 42 -4.24 9.14 7.72
N SER A 43 -3.29 10.07 7.58
CA SER A 43 -3.02 10.78 6.30
C SER A 43 -2.63 9.82 5.18
N ARG A 44 -1.80 8.80 5.49
CA ARG A 44 -1.44 7.75 4.53
C ARG A 44 -2.61 6.83 4.19
N TYR A 45 -3.42 6.47 5.18
CA TYR A 45 -4.65 5.72 5.00
C TYR A 45 -5.60 6.45 4.05
N ASP A 46 -5.87 7.74 4.26
CA ASP A 46 -6.75 8.54 3.39
C ASP A 46 -6.25 8.60 1.93
N LYS A 47 -4.93 8.73 1.74
CA LYS A 47 -4.32 8.66 0.40
C LYS A 47 -4.52 7.27 -0.21
N TRP A 48 -4.32 6.22 0.58
CA TRP A 48 -4.47 4.85 0.12
C TRP A 48 -5.92 4.49 -0.22
N ARG A 49 -6.93 5.02 0.50
CA ARG A 49 -8.34 4.85 0.14
C ARG A 49 -8.68 5.39 -1.25
N ARG A 50 -7.92 6.36 -1.77
CA ARG A 50 -8.06 6.83 -3.16
C ARG A 50 -7.62 5.79 -4.21
N CYS A 51 -6.94 4.73 -3.79
CA CYS A 51 -6.57 3.60 -4.64
C CYS A 51 -7.67 2.54 -4.74
N ASP A 52 -8.81 2.70 -4.08
CA ASP A 52 -9.90 1.71 -4.10
C ASP A 52 -10.37 1.35 -5.51
N ASP A 53 -10.52 2.34 -6.38
CA ASP A 53 -10.96 2.12 -7.76
C ASP A 53 -9.94 1.29 -8.55
N VAL A 54 -8.65 1.55 -8.34
CA VAL A 54 -7.55 0.79 -8.97
C VAL A 54 -7.54 -0.64 -8.46
N ILE A 55 -7.74 -0.84 -7.15
CA ILE A 55 -7.82 -2.16 -6.52
C ILE A 55 -9.06 -2.92 -7.00
N ALA A 56 -10.21 -2.26 -7.10
CA ALA A 56 -11.46 -2.84 -7.58
C ALA A 56 -11.30 -3.29 -9.04
N HIS A 57 -10.79 -2.41 -9.90
CA HIS A 57 -10.50 -2.73 -11.30
C HIS A 57 -9.59 -3.96 -11.45
N TYR A 58 -8.50 -4.05 -10.68
CA TYR A 58 -7.63 -5.23 -10.68
C TYR A 58 -8.34 -6.52 -10.25
N LYS A 59 -9.25 -6.44 -9.26
CA LYS A 59 -10.01 -7.61 -8.78
C LYS A 59 -11.08 -8.07 -9.77
N GLU A 60 -11.76 -7.12 -10.41
CA GLU A 60 -12.78 -7.38 -11.43
C GLU A 60 -12.17 -7.85 -12.75
N ASN A 61 -10.99 -7.33 -13.11
CA ASN A 61 -10.32 -7.71 -14.34
C ASN A 61 -9.61 -9.06 -14.23
N GLN A 62 -10.30 -10.11 -14.68
CA GLN A 62 -9.76 -11.47 -14.75
C GLN A 62 -9.02 -11.75 -16.06
N ALA A 63 -8.99 -10.82 -17.01
CA ALA A 63 -8.28 -11.00 -18.27
C ALA A 63 -6.77 -11.12 -18.03
N THR A 64 -6.19 -12.25 -18.41
CA THR A 64 -4.77 -12.59 -18.16
C THR A 64 -3.80 -11.61 -18.83
N GLU A 65 -4.18 -11.04 -19.98
CA GLU A 65 -3.35 -10.15 -20.79
C GLU A 65 -3.05 -8.81 -20.10
N THR A 66 -4.01 -8.26 -19.35
CA THR A 66 -3.88 -6.94 -18.69
C THR A 66 -3.61 -7.05 -17.19
N ARG A 67 -3.81 -8.22 -16.60
CA ARG A 67 -3.73 -8.44 -15.15
C ARG A 67 -2.39 -8.01 -14.53
N GLN A 68 -1.27 -8.24 -15.22
CA GLN A 68 0.04 -7.82 -14.72
C GLN A 68 0.18 -6.29 -14.69
N LYS A 69 -0.35 -5.60 -15.71
CA LYS A 69 -0.34 -4.13 -15.77
C LYS A 69 -1.24 -3.53 -14.69
N ASP A 70 -2.40 -4.13 -14.46
CA ASP A 70 -3.34 -3.69 -13.41
C ASP A 70 -2.75 -3.93 -12.03
N TYR A 71 -2.09 -5.07 -11.80
CA TYR A 71 -1.38 -5.32 -10.56
C TYR A 71 -0.25 -4.31 -10.33
N LEU A 72 0.49 -3.93 -11.37
CA LEU A 72 1.49 -2.86 -11.27
C LEU A 72 0.86 -1.53 -10.84
N GLN A 73 -0.33 -1.18 -11.34
CA GLN A 73 -1.04 0.02 -10.91
C GLN A 73 -1.43 -0.05 -9.43
N VAL A 74 -1.88 -1.22 -8.95
CA VAL A 74 -2.14 -1.45 -7.52
C VAL A 74 -0.89 -1.24 -6.68
N VAL A 75 0.24 -1.84 -7.08
CA VAL A 75 1.54 -1.71 -6.40
C VAL A 75 1.95 -0.24 -6.33
N LEU A 76 1.91 0.48 -7.45
CA LEU A 76 2.32 1.87 -7.50
C LEU A 76 1.39 2.78 -6.70
N CYS A 77 0.07 2.60 -6.79
CA CYS A 77 -0.88 3.43 -6.06
C CYS A 77 -0.76 3.20 -4.54
N SER A 78 -0.78 1.93 -4.12
CA SER A 78 -0.67 1.57 -2.70
C SER A 78 0.70 1.93 -2.13
N GLY A 79 1.76 1.61 -2.86
CA GLY A 79 3.14 1.94 -2.51
C GLY A 79 3.36 3.44 -2.36
N ARG A 80 2.92 4.27 -3.30
CA ARG A 80 3.09 5.73 -3.20
C ARG A 80 2.27 6.37 -2.10
N SER A 81 1.14 5.76 -1.74
CA SER A 81 0.29 6.26 -0.67
C SER A 81 0.83 5.93 0.72
N LEU A 82 1.30 4.69 0.90
CA LEU A 82 1.71 4.14 2.19
C LEU A 82 3.22 4.22 2.43
N CYS A 83 4.00 4.09 1.37
CA CYS A 83 5.44 3.84 1.40
C CYS A 83 6.16 4.63 0.28
N PRO A 84 5.98 5.96 0.19
CA PRO A 84 6.37 6.75 -0.98
C PRO A 84 7.85 6.62 -1.33
N ASP A 85 8.75 6.84 -0.37
CA ASP A 85 10.20 6.90 -0.63
C ASP A 85 10.77 5.57 -1.15
N VAL A 86 10.36 4.46 -0.53
CA VAL A 86 10.83 3.12 -0.91
C VAL A 86 10.20 2.65 -2.22
N THR A 87 8.95 3.04 -2.48
CA THR A 87 8.27 2.73 -3.75
C THR A 87 8.91 3.47 -4.91
N GLU A 88 9.24 4.75 -4.73
CA GLU A 88 9.86 5.54 -5.78
C GLU A 88 11.31 5.09 -6.04
N SER A 89 12.02 4.69 -4.99
CA SER A 89 13.33 4.04 -5.12
C SER A 89 13.24 2.75 -5.93
N TRP A 90 12.23 1.90 -5.68
CA TRP A 90 12.02 0.67 -6.44
C TRP A 90 11.67 0.97 -7.90
N ALA A 91 10.72 1.88 -8.16
CA ALA A 91 10.31 2.27 -9.50
C ALA A 91 11.47 2.83 -10.32
N ASN A 92 12.32 3.66 -9.69
CA ASN A 92 13.54 4.17 -10.32
C ASN A 92 14.55 3.07 -10.63
N CYS A 93 14.72 2.11 -9.73
CA CYS A 93 15.62 0.96 -9.94
C CYS A 93 15.17 0.12 -11.14
N VAL A 94 13.88 -0.22 -11.21
CA VAL A 94 13.32 -1.01 -12.31
C VAL A 94 13.42 -0.25 -13.64
N LYS A 95 13.23 1.07 -13.63
CA LYS A 95 13.28 1.90 -14.85
C LYS A 95 14.69 2.05 -15.41
N HIS A 96 15.70 2.22 -14.56
CA HIS A 96 17.04 2.63 -15.02
C HIS A 96 18.09 1.52 -14.93
N TRP A 97 17.96 0.57 -14.00
CA TRP A 97 19.08 -0.32 -13.63
C TRP A 97 18.79 -1.80 -13.88
N LYS A 98 17.83 -2.10 -14.76
CA LYS A 98 17.47 -3.47 -15.15
C LYS A 98 18.67 -4.16 -15.80
N GLY A 99 19.13 -5.27 -15.22
CA GLY A 99 20.34 -5.99 -15.65
C GLY A 99 21.39 -6.00 -14.54
N ASP A 100 22.42 -5.16 -14.67
CA ASP A 100 23.63 -5.17 -13.82
C ASP A 100 23.39 -4.95 -12.32
N HIS A 101 22.21 -4.41 -11.94
CA HIS A 101 21.87 -4.13 -10.55
C HIS A 101 20.59 -4.87 -10.09
N GLU A 102 20.32 -6.05 -10.65
CA GLU A 102 19.13 -6.83 -10.31
C GLU A 102 19.03 -7.13 -8.81
N LEU A 103 20.15 -7.44 -8.14
CA LEU A 103 20.18 -7.70 -6.69
C LEU A 103 19.79 -6.48 -5.87
N GLN A 104 20.23 -5.28 -6.25
CA GLN A 104 19.85 -4.03 -5.60
C GLN A 104 18.35 -3.77 -5.78
N CYS A 105 17.83 -3.95 -6.99
CA CYS A 105 16.38 -3.78 -7.23
C CYS A 105 15.55 -4.83 -6.47
N GLN A 106 16.04 -6.06 -6.29
CA GLN A 106 15.40 -7.08 -5.44
C GLN A 106 15.42 -6.69 -3.96
N PHE A 107 16.51 -6.09 -3.47
CA PHE A 107 16.58 -5.58 -2.10
C PHE A 107 15.57 -4.46 -1.86
N VAL A 108 15.51 -3.47 -2.76
CA VAL A 108 14.54 -2.37 -2.64
C VAL A 108 13.11 -2.88 -2.78
N LYS A 109 12.84 -3.86 -3.65
CA LYS A 109 11.55 -4.57 -3.71
C LYS A 109 11.13 -5.09 -2.34
N ARG A 110 12.02 -5.83 -1.64
CA ARG A 110 11.73 -6.37 -0.30
C ARG A 110 11.44 -5.28 0.73
N MET A 111 12.07 -4.11 0.59
CA MET A 111 11.76 -2.96 1.44
C MET A 111 10.33 -2.43 1.21
N VAL A 112 9.87 -2.38 -0.04
CA VAL A 112 8.48 -2.03 -0.36
C VAL A 112 7.51 -3.02 0.29
N GLU A 113 7.75 -4.32 0.12
CA GLU A 113 6.91 -5.38 0.68
C GLU A 113 6.84 -5.32 2.22
N ARG A 114 7.99 -5.10 2.86
CA ARG A 114 8.07 -4.95 4.32
C ARG A 114 7.32 -3.70 4.80
N CYS A 115 7.47 -2.59 4.10
CA CYS A 115 6.79 -1.34 4.44
C CYS A 115 5.27 -1.50 4.33
N LEU A 116 4.76 -2.01 3.21
CA LEU A 116 3.33 -2.22 3.00
C LEU A 116 2.71 -3.15 4.06
N ARG A 117 3.44 -4.20 4.45
CA ARG A 117 3.01 -5.09 5.54
C ARG A 117 2.99 -4.38 6.89
N GLY A 118 3.99 -3.55 7.16
CA GLY A 118 4.08 -2.74 8.38
C GLY A 118 2.93 -1.75 8.49
N GLU A 119 2.67 -0.99 7.42
CA GLU A 119 1.56 -0.03 7.35
C GLU A 119 0.20 -0.73 7.50
N ALA A 120 -0.01 -1.86 6.83
CA ALA A 120 -1.25 -2.65 6.99
C ALA A 120 -1.42 -3.14 8.44
N THR A 121 -0.34 -3.58 9.09
CA THR A 121 -0.37 -4.02 10.49
C THR A 121 -0.71 -2.86 11.42
N GLU A 122 -0.13 -1.68 11.20
CA GLU A 122 -0.40 -0.50 12.02
C GLU A 122 -1.86 -0.03 11.86
N MET A 123 -2.40 -0.06 10.65
CA MET A 123 -3.83 0.18 10.42
C MET A 123 -4.71 -0.81 11.18
N LEU A 124 -4.39 -2.11 11.12
CA LEU A 124 -5.12 -3.15 11.85
C LEU A 124 -5.09 -2.91 13.36
N ARG A 125 -3.95 -2.50 13.93
CA ARG A 125 -3.83 -2.17 15.35
C ARG A 125 -4.72 -1.00 15.77
N LEU A 126 -4.92 -0.03 14.88
CA LEU A 126 -5.79 1.12 15.15
C LEU A 126 -7.26 0.79 14.98
N MET A 127 -7.60 -0.06 14.01
CA MET A 127 -8.98 -0.51 13.75
C MET A 127 -9.49 -1.53 14.78
N ASP A 128 -8.64 -2.46 15.21
CA ASP A 128 -8.99 -3.51 16.17
C ASP A 128 -7.83 -3.77 17.17
N PRO A 129 -7.62 -2.86 18.14
CA PRO A 129 -6.52 -2.95 19.10
C PRO A 129 -6.60 -4.18 20.01
N ALA A 130 -7.81 -4.72 20.21
CA ALA A 130 -8.02 -5.90 21.06
C ALA A 130 -7.48 -7.18 20.41
N LYS A 131 -7.61 -7.29 19.07
CA LYS A 131 -7.11 -8.41 18.29
C LYS A 131 -5.65 -8.23 17.84
N PHE A 132 -5.22 -6.99 17.65
CA PHE A 132 -3.88 -6.64 17.19
C PHE A 132 -3.21 -5.69 18.21
N PRO A 133 -2.57 -6.23 19.26
CA PRO A 133 -1.82 -5.41 20.22
C PRO A 133 -0.52 -4.85 19.62
N LYS A 134 0.06 -3.85 20.29
CA LYS A 134 1.32 -3.20 19.91
C LYS A 134 2.52 -4.13 20.05
#